data_AF-A0A3P7LQU2-F1
#
_entry.id   AF-A0A3P7LQU2-F1
#
_cell.length_a   1.000
_cell.length_b   1.000
_cell.length_c   1.000
_cell.angle_alpha   90.00
_cell.angle_beta   90.00
_cell.angle_gamma   90.00
#
_symmetry.space_group_name_H-M   'P 1'
#
loop_
_entity.id
_entity.type
_entity.pdbx_description
1 polymer ?
#
loop_
_entity_poly.entity_id
_entity_poly.type
_entity_poly.pdbx_seq_one_letter_code
_entity_poly.pdbx_strand_id
1 'polypeptide(L)'
;MVDSFTKMAEVGAWPDVFADTVSQAIFNGWICRWGAPDQIHSDKGSSFENTIIRDLSNGQVERINRTLIGLLRVFVDRLDPLTWDDVLPACMLDYRPTVHALTHQTPVAFTRGLEMRILEDLQASQRRQKDHYDQLAHGSPYEVGDVESLRNHSVVQGMPSNSPNLIAA
;
A
#
# COMPACT_ATOMS: atom_id res chain seq x y z
N MET A 1 14.14 3.54 7.14
CA MET A 1 14.00 3.33 8.60
C MET A 1 13.23 2.06 8.84
N VAL A 2 13.53 1.33 9.93
CA VAL A 2 12.94 0.02 10.24
C VAL A 2 12.70 -0.09 11.73
N ASP A 3 11.53 -0.61 12.11
CA ASP A 3 11.26 -1.06 13.47
C ASP A 3 11.77 -2.48 13.68
N SER A 4 12.67 -2.65 14.64
CA SER A 4 13.32 -3.93 14.92
C SER A 4 12.35 -4.99 15.45
N PHE A 5 11.24 -4.60 16.07
CA PHE A 5 10.28 -5.54 16.64
C PHE A 5 9.26 -6.01 15.59
N THR A 6 8.48 -5.07 15.06
CA THR A 6 7.40 -5.34 14.10
C THR A 6 7.86 -5.63 12.69
N LYS A 7 9.12 -5.27 12.37
CA LYS A 7 9.67 -5.24 11.01
C LYS A 7 8.99 -4.22 10.11
N MET A 8 8.23 -3.27 10.65
CA MET A 8 7.69 -2.18 9.84
C MET A 8 8.83 -1.34 9.29
N ALA A 9 8.73 -0.98 8.01
CA ALA A 9 9.73 -0.15 7.34
C ALA A 9 9.09 1.12 6.77
N GLU A 10 9.84 2.20 6.80
CA GLU A 10 9.55 3.44 6.09
C GLU A 10 10.73 3.75 5.17
N VAL A 11 10.41 3.92 3.89
CA VAL A 11 11.37 4.06 2.79
C VAL A 11 10.99 5.30 2.00
N GLY A 12 11.98 6.05 1.58
CA GLY A 12 11.82 7.23 0.75
C GLY A 12 13.07 7.48 -0.08
N ALA A 13 12.92 8.31 -1.11
CA ALA A 13 14.04 8.87 -1.85
C ALA A 13 14.34 10.26 -1.27
N TRP A 14 15.61 10.52 -1.01
CA TRP A 14 16.10 11.80 -0.50
C TRP A 14 17.26 12.29 -1.34
N PRO A 15 17.40 13.62 -1.54
CA PRO A 15 18.43 14.19 -2.40
C PRO A 15 19.85 14.01 -1.83
N ASP A 16 19.97 13.87 -0.51
CA ASP A 16 21.24 13.76 0.20
C ASP A 16 21.09 13.04 1.55
N VAL A 17 22.22 12.86 2.25
CA VAL A 17 22.33 12.20 3.55
C VAL A 17 22.80 13.15 4.67
N PHE A 18 22.61 14.46 4.49
CA PHE A 18 22.98 15.44 5.51
C PHE A 18 22.08 15.35 6.75
N ALA A 19 22.61 15.82 7.88
CA ALA A 19 21.93 15.73 9.17
C ALA A 19 20.52 16.34 9.14
N ASP A 20 20.33 17.47 8.45
CA ASP A 20 19.04 18.15 8.35
C ASP A 20 18.03 17.34 7.54
N THR A 21 18.44 16.83 6.37
CA THR A 21 17.62 15.97 5.50
C THR A 21 17.21 14.69 6.21
N VAL A 22 18.17 14.04 6.89
CA VAL A 22 17.92 12.81 7.68
C VAL A 22 17.00 13.11 8.86
N SER A 23 17.19 14.24 9.55
CA SER A 23 16.35 14.64 10.68
C SER A 23 14.91 14.90 10.23
N GLN A 24 14.72 15.58 9.10
CA GLN A 24 13.40 15.80 8.51
C GLN A 24 12.76 14.49 8.04
N ALA A 25 13.55 13.57 7.48
CA ALA A 25 13.09 12.24 7.07
C ALA A 25 12.60 11.42 8.26
N ILE A 26 13.35 11.41 9.36
CA ILE A 26 12.96 10.74 10.61
C ILE A 26 11.71 11.38 11.19
N PHE A 27 11.66 12.70 11.27
CA PHE A 27 10.54 13.42 11.84
C PHE A 27 9.24 13.16 11.06
N ASN A 28 9.23 13.43 9.75
CA ASN A 28 8.04 13.30 8.91
C ASN A 28 7.68 11.83 8.62
N GLY A 29 8.69 11.01 8.36
CA GLY A 29 8.51 9.62 7.94
C GLY A 29 8.22 8.69 9.10
N TRP A 30 8.73 8.98 10.30
CA TRP A 30 8.57 8.12 11.46
C TRP A 30 7.77 8.78 12.58
N ILE A 31 8.32 9.86 13.17
CA ILE A 31 7.79 10.43 14.42
C ILE A 31 6.34 10.92 14.23
N CYS A 32 6.05 11.64 13.15
CA CYS A 32 4.69 12.12 12.86
C CYS A 32 3.68 11.01 12.57
N ARG A 33 4.13 9.81 12.20
CA ARG A 33 3.24 8.69 11.80
C ARG A 33 3.06 7.66 12.90
N TRP A 34 4.11 7.39 13.66
CA TRP A 34 4.21 6.27 14.60
C TRP A 34 4.51 6.73 16.03
N GLY A 35 4.89 7.99 16.23
CA GLY A 35 5.38 8.50 17.51
C GLY A 35 6.90 8.43 17.65
N ALA A 36 7.41 9.04 18.71
CA ALA A 36 8.84 9.04 19.00
C ALA A 36 9.29 7.64 19.49
N PRO A 37 10.35 7.06 18.91
CA PRO A 37 10.89 5.79 19.38
C PRO A 37 11.67 5.97 20.69
N ASP A 38 11.73 4.91 21.50
CA ASP A 38 12.55 4.91 22.72
C ASP A 38 14.05 4.96 22.41
N GLN A 39 14.48 4.32 21.31
CA GLN A 39 15.88 4.24 20.91
C GLN A 39 16.02 4.24 19.39
N ILE A 40 16.99 5.01 18.89
CA ILE A 40 17.38 5.02 17.47
C ILE A 40 18.77 4.41 17.36
N HIS A 41 18.89 3.37 16.54
CA HIS A 41 20.15 2.70 16.27
C HIS A 41 20.64 3.07 14.87
N SER A 42 21.85 3.62 14.77
CA SER A 42 22.53 3.95 13.51
C SER A 42 23.92 3.33 13.47
N ASP A 43 24.39 3.02 12.27
CA ASP A 43 25.70 2.45 11.98
C ASP A 43 26.91 3.38 12.29
N LYS A 44 26.69 4.65 12.64
CA LYS A 44 27.75 5.65 12.91
C LYS A 44 27.64 6.37 14.26
N GLY A 45 27.54 5.60 15.34
CA GLY A 45 27.95 6.06 16.67
C GLY A 45 29.16 5.26 17.14
N SER A 46 30.33 5.89 17.29
CA SER A 46 31.53 5.26 17.88
C SER A 46 31.39 4.97 19.38
N SER A 47 30.17 4.96 19.92
CA SER A 47 29.89 5.02 21.35
C SER A 47 28.93 3.92 21.84
N PHE A 48 28.57 2.95 21.01
CA PHE A 48 27.78 1.79 21.44
C PHE A 48 28.65 0.53 21.40
N GLU A 49 29.36 0.28 22.50
CA GLU A 49 30.23 -0.88 22.75
C GLU A 49 29.45 -2.20 22.93
N ASN A 50 28.51 -2.50 22.04
CA ASN A 50 27.92 -3.84 21.99
C ASN A 50 27.85 -4.32 20.54
N THR A 51 28.91 -5.03 20.13
CA THR A 51 29.07 -5.60 18.79
C THR A 51 27.86 -6.44 18.37
N ILE A 52 27.26 -7.19 19.30
CA ILE A 52 26.09 -8.04 19.03
C ILE A 52 24.86 -7.20 18.64
N ILE A 53 24.61 -6.09 19.33
CA ILE A 53 23.46 -5.21 19.05
C ILE A 53 23.64 -4.51 17.70
N ARG A 54 24.87 -4.07 17.41
CA ARG A 54 25.20 -3.47 16.10
C ARG A 54 24.98 -4.44 14.95
N ASP A 55 25.49 -5.67 15.09
CA ASP A 55 25.39 -6.68 14.03
C ASP A 55 23.93 -7.13 13.81
N LEU A 56 23.14 -7.21 14.89
CA LEU A 56 21.71 -7.49 14.80
C LEU A 56 20.96 -6.36 14.09
N SER A 57 21.19 -5.10 14.49
CA SER A 57 20.55 -3.92 13.91
C SER A 57 20.86 -3.78 12.42
N ASN A 58 22.14 -3.85 12.05
CA ASN A 58 22.57 -3.76 10.66
C ASN A 58 21.98 -4.89 9.83
N GLY A 59 21.94 -6.12 10.37
CA GLY A 59 21.37 -7.26 9.68
C GLY A 59 19.87 -7.15 9.40
N GLN A 60 19.10 -6.38 10.18
CA GLN A 60 17.67 -6.15 9.88
C GLN A 60 17.51 -5.20 8.68
N VAL A 61 18.24 -4.07 8.71
CA VAL A 61 18.23 -3.09 7.61
C VAL A 61 18.69 -3.72 6.31
N GLU A 62 19.76 -4.53 6.35
CA GLU A 62 20.32 -5.19 5.18
C GLU A 62 19.34 -6.20 4.54
N ARG A 63 18.59 -6.94 5.38
CA ARG A 63 17.55 -7.87 4.89
C ARG A 63 16.42 -7.12 4.19
N ILE A 64 15.96 -6.01 4.77
CA ILE A 64 14.89 -5.20 4.16
C ILE A 64 15.37 -4.55 2.87
N ASN A 65 16.59 -4.01 2.83
CA ASN A 65 17.18 -3.48 1.61
C ASN A 65 17.22 -4.54 0.51
N ARG A 66 17.61 -5.79 0.83
CA ARG A 66 17.61 -6.90 -0.13
C ARG A 66 16.21 -7.22 -0.66
N THR A 67 15.20 -7.22 0.22
CA THR A 67 13.80 -7.41 -0.19
C THR A 67 13.32 -6.28 -1.10
N LEU A 68 13.58 -5.02 -0.72
CA LEU A 68 13.19 -3.86 -1.51
C LEU A 68 13.87 -3.80 -2.86
N ILE A 69 15.17 -4.13 -2.95
CA ILE A 69 15.88 -4.25 -4.22
C ILE A 69 15.24 -5.33 -5.10
N GLY A 70 14.81 -6.45 -4.51
CA GLY A 70 14.08 -7.51 -5.22
C GLY A 70 12.76 -7.01 -5.82
N LEU A 71 11.96 -6.29 -5.03
CA LEU A 71 10.70 -5.69 -5.49
C LEU A 71 10.96 -4.62 -6.56
N LEU A 72 11.91 -3.72 -6.32
CA LEU A 72 12.29 -2.66 -7.26
C LEU A 72 12.69 -3.23 -8.62
N ARG A 73 13.43 -4.34 -8.68
CA ARG A 73 13.76 -5.00 -9.95
C ARG A 73 12.51 -5.42 -10.72
N VAL A 74 11.52 -6.00 -10.04
CA VAL A 74 10.25 -6.42 -10.69
C VAL A 74 9.50 -5.22 -11.28
N PHE A 75 9.49 -4.08 -10.59
CA PHE A 75 8.83 -2.87 -11.07
C PHE A 75 9.62 -2.16 -12.17
N VAL A 76 10.94 -2.04 -12.01
CA VAL A 76 11.85 -1.40 -12.97
C VAL A 76 11.97 -2.21 -14.26
N ASP A 77 11.91 -3.54 -14.23
CA ASP A 77 11.87 -4.34 -15.47
C ASP A 77 10.59 -4.08 -16.28
N ARG A 78 9.55 -3.53 -15.65
CA ARG A 78 8.26 -3.19 -16.28
C ARG A 78 8.11 -1.71 -16.61
N LEU A 79 8.98 -0.85 -16.08
CA LEU A 79 8.91 0.62 -16.14
C LEU A 79 10.28 1.22 -16.53
N ASP A 80 10.42 2.54 -16.54
CA ASP A 80 11.71 3.18 -16.79
C ASP A 80 12.61 3.06 -15.54
N PRO A 81 13.87 2.57 -15.65
CA PRO A 81 14.82 2.57 -14.53
C PRO A 81 15.07 3.94 -13.89
N LEU A 82 14.85 5.03 -14.63
CA LEU A 82 15.00 6.40 -14.10
C LEU A 82 13.89 6.82 -13.13
N THR A 83 12.79 6.07 -13.04
CA THR A 83 11.63 6.38 -12.17
C THR A 83 11.52 5.40 -10.99
N TRP A 84 12.66 4.91 -10.49
CA TRP A 84 12.69 3.93 -9.40
C TRP A 84 12.13 4.49 -8.07
N ASP A 85 12.22 5.80 -7.88
CA ASP A 85 11.71 6.53 -6.72
C ASP A 85 10.18 6.64 -6.73
N ASP A 86 9.57 6.79 -7.92
CA ASP A 86 8.12 6.82 -8.11
C ASP A 86 7.45 5.48 -7.75
N VAL A 87 8.17 4.36 -7.88
CA VAL A 87 7.66 3.01 -7.59
C VAL A 87 7.87 2.57 -6.14
N LEU A 88 8.59 3.34 -5.32
CA LEU A 88 8.80 3.02 -3.91
C LEU A 88 7.48 2.82 -3.13
N PRO A 89 6.43 3.65 -3.30
CA PRO A 89 5.15 3.43 -2.63
C PRO A 89 4.50 2.09 -3.01
N ALA A 90 4.64 1.65 -4.27
CA ALA A 90 4.14 0.36 -4.72
C ALA A 90 4.93 -0.80 -4.09
N CYS A 91 6.26 -0.70 -4.04
CA CYS A 91 7.09 -1.67 -3.32
C CYS A 91 6.70 -1.77 -1.83
N MET A 92 6.39 -0.64 -1.20
CA MET A 92 5.94 -0.62 0.20
C MET A 92 4.53 -1.21 0.38
N LEU A 93 3.66 -1.08 -0.62
CA LEU A 93 2.34 -1.70 -0.63
C LEU A 93 2.44 -3.23 -0.71
N ASP A 94 3.41 -3.78 -1.41
CA ASP A 94 3.66 -5.22 -1.47
C ASP A 94 4.38 -5.73 -0.21
N TYR A 95 5.34 -4.97 0.29
CA TYR A 95 6.14 -5.35 1.46
C TYR A 95 5.31 -5.44 2.76
N ARG A 96 4.54 -4.40 3.07
CA ARG A 96 3.81 -4.26 4.36
C ARG A 96 2.82 -5.39 4.70
N PRO A 97 2.06 -5.95 3.74
CA PRO A 97 1.19 -7.12 3.97
C PRO A 97 1.91 -8.47 3.77
N THR A 98 3.20 -8.50 3.47
CA THR A 98 3.91 -9.79 3.27
C THR A 98 4.32 -10.38 4.62
N VAL A 99 3.98 -11.65 4.85
CA VAL A 99 4.33 -12.36 6.09
C VAL A 99 5.84 -12.45 6.24
N HIS A 100 6.35 -11.97 7.37
CA HIS A 100 7.77 -12.01 7.65
C HIS A 100 8.18 -13.34 8.31
N ALA A 101 9.26 -13.96 7.83
CA ALA A 101 9.65 -15.33 8.18
C ALA A 101 9.89 -15.57 9.67
N LEU A 102 10.39 -14.56 10.41
CA LEU A 102 10.68 -14.67 11.84
C LEU A 102 9.48 -14.42 12.75
N THR A 103 8.56 -13.52 12.35
CA THR A 103 7.41 -13.13 13.19
C THR A 103 6.17 -13.92 12.85
N HIS A 104 6.13 -14.58 11.69
CA HIS A 104 4.95 -15.22 11.11
C HIS A 104 3.73 -14.29 11.03
N GLN A 105 3.98 -12.98 11.00
CA GLN A 105 2.98 -11.93 10.89
C GLN A 105 3.40 -10.92 9.83
N THR A 106 2.43 -10.20 9.27
CA THR A 106 2.71 -9.09 8.35
C THR A 106 3.17 -7.88 9.17
N PRO A 107 4.15 -7.09 8.69
CA PRO A 107 4.60 -5.89 9.40
C PRO A 107 3.45 -4.94 9.77
N VAL A 108 2.48 -4.77 8.87
CA VAL A 108 1.31 -3.91 9.13
C VAL A 108 0.36 -4.49 10.17
N ALA A 109 0.06 -5.79 10.13
CA ALA A 109 -0.81 -6.41 11.14
C ALA A 109 -0.15 -6.36 12.51
N PHE A 110 1.16 -6.59 12.59
CA PHE A 110 1.85 -6.57 13.87
C PHE A 110 1.98 -5.16 14.45
N THR A 111 2.06 -4.13 13.60
CA THR A 111 2.12 -2.73 14.03
C THR A 111 0.74 -2.14 14.38
N ARG A 112 -0.28 -2.42 13.57
CA ARG A 112 -1.60 -1.77 13.66
C ARG A 112 -2.72 -2.67 14.18
N GLY A 113 -2.48 -3.96 14.35
CA GLY A 113 -3.51 -4.95 14.63
C GLY A 113 -4.49 -5.16 13.47
N LEU A 114 -4.15 -4.70 12.26
CA LEU A 114 -5.02 -4.71 11.09
C LEU A 114 -4.27 -5.27 9.87
N GLU A 115 -4.92 -6.18 9.15
CA GLU A 115 -4.44 -6.61 7.84
C GLU A 115 -4.65 -5.50 6.80
N MET A 116 -3.59 -5.21 6.04
CA MET A 116 -3.67 -4.28 4.93
C MET A 116 -4.32 -4.97 3.73
N ARG A 117 -5.35 -4.34 3.18
CA ARG A 117 -5.97 -4.80 1.92
C ARG A 117 -5.28 -4.14 0.74
N ILE A 118 -4.90 -4.94 -0.24
CA ILE A 118 -4.36 -4.46 -1.51
C ILE A 118 -5.48 -4.34 -2.56
N LEU A 119 -5.19 -3.72 -3.71
CA LEU A 119 -6.18 -3.50 -4.77
C LEU A 119 -6.80 -4.83 -5.27
N GLU A 120 -6.01 -5.90 -5.30
CA GLU A 120 -6.47 -7.24 -5.68
C GLU A 120 -7.55 -7.76 -4.72
N ASP A 121 -7.39 -7.52 -3.41
CA ASP A 121 -8.39 -7.89 -2.40
C ASP A 121 -9.70 -7.13 -2.60
N LEU A 122 -9.61 -5.83 -2.96
CA LEU A 122 -10.77 -5.01 -3.25
C LEU A 122 -11.51 -5.53 -4.47
N GLN A 123 -10.80 -5.82 -5.56
CA GLN A 123 -11.41 -6.37 -6.77
C GLN A 123 -12.05 -7.74 -6.52
N ALA A 124 -11.40 -8.60 -5.73
CA ALA A 124 -11.98 -9.86 -5.31
C ALA A 124 -13.26 -9.65 -4.47
N SER A 125 -13.27 -8.67 -3.58
CA SER A 125 -14.45 -8.30 -2.80
C SER A 125 -15.59 -7.79 -3.67
N GLN A 126 -15.29 -6.94 -4.66
CA GLN A 126 -16.27 -6.41 -5.60
C GLN A 126 -16.88 -7.50 -6.46
N ARG A 127 -16.05 -8.44 -6.95
CA ARG A 127 -16.51 -9.62 -7.70
C ARG A 127 -17.49 -10.45 -6.87
N ARG A 128 -17.11 -10.83 -5.64
CA ARG A 128 -17.99 -11.57 -4.72
C ARG A 128 -19.31 -10.84 -4.46
N GLN A 129 -19.25 -9.52 -4.30
CA GLN A 129 -20.45 -8.72 -4.07
C GLN A 129 -21.36 -8.68 -5.31
N LYS A 130 -20.78 -8.53 -6.51
CA LYS A 130 -21.53 -8.63 -7.76
C LYS A 130 -22.18 -10.00 -7.90
N ASP A 131 -21.43 -11.08 -7.72
CA ASP A 131 -21.96 -12.45 -7.81
C ASP A 131 -23.11 -12.67 -6.82
N HIS A 132 -23.00 -12.11 -5.60
CA HIS A 132 -24.05 -12.18 -4.59
C HIS A 132 -25.32 -11.43 -4.99
N TYR A 133 -25.21 -10.21 -5.54
CA TYR A 133 -26.38 -9.43 -5.98
C TYR A 133 -26.99 -9.97 -7.28
N ASP A 134 -26.17 -10.47 -8.21
CA ASP A 134 -26.63 -11.14 -9.42
C ASP A 134 -27.47 -12.39 -9.05
N GLN A 135 -27.11 -13.09 -7.96
CA GLN A 135 -27.89 -14.22 -7.43
C GLN A 135 -29.19 -13.80 -6.70
N LEU A 136 -29.30 -12.56 -6.23
CA LEU A 136 -30.38 -12.11 -5.33
C LEU A 136 -31.37 -11.10 -5.95
N ALA A 137 -31.02 -10.43 -7.05
CA ALA A 137 -31.83 -9.33 -7.61
C ALA A 137 -33.23 -9.74 -8.11
N HIS A 138 -33.46 -11.03 -8.38
CA HIS A 138 -34.76 -11.52 -8.89
C HIS A 138 -35.36 -12.70 -8.10
N GLY A 139 -34.85 -13.02 -6.91
CA GLY A 139 -35.43 -14.05 -6.04
C GLY A 139 -35.30 -15.50 -6.54
N SER A 140 -34.54 -15.74 -7.61
CA SER A 140 -34.13 -17.07 -8.07
C SER A 140 -32.76 -16.96 -8.75
N PRO A 141 -31.89 -17.98 -8.65
CA PRO A 141 -30.57 -17.97 -9.31
C PRO A 141 -30.75 -17.98 -10.83
N TYR A 142 -29.93 -17.21 -11.55
CA TYR A 142 -29.88 -17.24 -13.01
C TYR A 142 -29.16 -18.48 -13.55
N GLU A 143 -29.71 -19.08 -14.61
CA GLU A 143 -29.08 -20.14 -15.38
C GLU A 143 -28.45 -19.58 -16.68
N VAL A 144 -27.41 -20.23 -17.20
CA VAL A 144 -26.74 -19.81 -18.45
C VAL A 144 -27.73 -19.91 -19.61
N GLY A 145 -28.26 -18.77 -20.06
CA GLY A 145 -29.26 -18.68 -21.14
C GLY A 145 -30.42 -17.72 -20.85
N ASP A 146 -30.53 -17.23 -19.62
CA ASP A 146 -31.58 -16.29 -19.25
C ASP A 146 -31.36 -14.88 -19.84
N VAL A 147 -32.42 -14.29 -20.36
CA VAL A 147 -32.39 -12.97 -21.03
C VAL A 147 -32.72 -11.87 -20.03
N GLU A 148 -31.71 -11.12 -19.59
CA GLU A 148 -31.93 -9.90 -18.80
C GLU A 148 -32.34 -8.73 -19.69
N SER A 149 -33.55 -8.20 -19.47
CA SER A 149 -33.97 -6.93 -20.07
C SER A 149 -33.55 -5.79 -19.15
N LEU A 150 -32.50 -5.05 -19.54
CA LEU A 150 -32.13 -3.79 -18.91
C LEU A 150 -33.27 -2.78 -19.11
N ARG A 151 -34.17 -2.68 -18.12
CA ARG A 151 -35.15 -1.59 -18.08
C ARG A 151 -34.39 -0.31 -17.79
N ASN A 152 -34.10 0.47 -18.82
CA ASN A 152 -33.69 1.87 -18.68
C ASN A 152 -34.78 2.62 -17.92
N HIS A 153 -34.60 2.76 -16.60
CA HIS A 153 -35.47 3.61 -15.81
C HIS A 153 -35.30 5.05 -16.30
N SER A 154 -36.42 5.57 -16.78
CA SER A 154 -36.60 6.87 -17.38
C SER A 154 -36.16 7.97 -16.42
N VAL A 155 -35.41 8.92 -16.98
CA VAL A 155 -35.26 10.34 -16.57
C VAL A 155 -35.86 10.69 -15.21
N VAL A 156 -34.98 11.04 -14.26
CA VAL A 156 -35.34 11.60 -12.95
C VAL A 156 -36.18 12.86 -13.13
N GLN A 157 -37.43 12.79 -12.66
CA GLN A 157 -38.37 13.90 -12.56
C GLN A 157 -37.88 14.87 -11.47
N GLY A 158 -37.24 15.98 -11.87
CA GLY A 158 -36.75 16.97 -10.89
C GLY A 158 -35.75 18.02 -11.39
N MET A 159 -35.22 17.94 -12.61
CA MET A 159 -34.38 19.01 -13.17
C MET A 159 -35.25 20.10 -13.82
N PRO A 160 -35.05 21.40 -13.51
CA PRO A 160 -35.79 22.48 -14.17
C PRO A 160 -35.45 22.52 -15.66
N SER A 161 -36.50 22.58 -16.49
CA SER A 161 -36.43 22.56 -17.94
C SER A 161 -35.68 23.78 -18.49
N ASN A 162 -34.45 23.58 -18.96
CA ASN A 162 -33.84 24.50 -19.91
C ASN A 162 -34.04 23.95 -21.32
N SER A 163 -35.09 24.42 -21.98
CA SER A 163 -35.28 24.23 -23.42
C SER A 163 -34.62 25.38 -24.18
N PRO A 164 -33.71 25.10 -25.12
CA PRO A 164 -33.54 25.92 -26.30
C PRO A 164 -34.20 25.25 -27.51
N ASN A 165 -35.10 26.01 -28.14
CA ASN A 165 -35.76 25.72 -29.41
C ASN A 165 -34.77 25.45 -30.56
N LEU A 166 -35.06 24.44 -31.41
CA LEU A 166 -34.69 24.33 -32.83
C LEU A 166 -35.77 23.43 -33.50
N ILE A 167 -36.81 23.96 -34.15
CA ILE A 167 -36.95 24.39 -35.57
C ILE A 167 -36.72 23.28 -36.61
N ALA A 168 -37.79 23.03 -37.40
CA ALA A 168 -37.89 22.53 -38.79
C ALA A 168 -37.35 21.11 -39.10
N ALA A 169 -37.99 20.30 -39.96
CA ALA A 169 -38.86 20.61 -41.10
C ALA A 169 -39.98 19.57 -41.26
#